data_AF-A0A5C8WTJ3-F1
#
_entry.id   AF-A0A5C8WTJ3-F1
#
_cell.length_a   1.000
_cell.length_b   1.000
_cell.length_c   1.000
_cell.angle_alpha   90.00
_cell.angle_beta   90.00
_cell.angle_gamma   90.00
#
_symmetry.space_group_name_H-M   'P 1'
#
loop_
_entity.id
_entity.type
_entity.pdbx_description
1 polymer ?
#
loop_
_entity_poly.entity_id
_entity_poly.type
_entity_poly.pdbx_seq_one_letter_code
_entity_poly.pdbx_strand_id
1 'polypeptide(L)' 'MTDLLEQAVAAARGLAPDRQDDIARIVLRIAEEARRPAALTAEDEASFAISRSQSARGEFATDDVVRAVWAKHGL' A
#
# COMPACT_ATOMS: atom_id res chain seq x y z
N MET A 1 -12.74 -4.15 15.47
CA MET A 1 -11.27 -4.09 15.31
C MET A 1 -10.76 -5.52 15.43
N THR A 2 -9.46 -5.80 15.30
CA THR A 2 -8.97 -7.13 15.70
C THR A 2 -9.07 -7.26 17.22
N ASP A 3 -9.29 -8.47 17.74
CA ASP A 3 -9.44 -8.69 19.19
C ASP A 3 -8.27 -8.12 20.00
N LEU A 4 -7.05 -8.24 19.48
CA LEU A 4 -5.84 -7.70 20.11
C LEU A 4 -5.85 -6.15 20.15
N LEU A 5 -6.29 -5.49 19.08
CA LEU A 5 -6.35 -4.03 19.03
C LEU A 5 -7.46 -3.49 19.93
N GLU A 6 -8.57 -4.22 20.09
CA GLU A 6 -9.64 -3.88 21.05
C GLU A 6 -9.14 -3.91 22.49
N GLN A 7 -8.43 -4.97 22.87
CA GLN A 7 -7.81 -5.08 24.19
C GLN A 7 -6.78 -3.97 24.44
N ALA A 8 -5.95 -3.64 23.45
CA ALA A 8 -4.97 -2.57 23.56
C ALA A 8 -5.63 -1.19 23.78
N VAL A 9 -6.70 -0.87 23.04
CA VAL A 9 -7.45 0.37 23.22
C VAL A 9 -8.15 0.41 24.58
N ALA A 10 -8.72 -0.71 25.04
CA ALA A 10 -9.35 -0.80 26.35
C ALA A 10 -8.34 -0.55 27.48
N ALA A 11 -7.13 -1.13 27.39
CA ALA A 11 -6.05 -0.89 28.35
C ALA A 11 -5.58 0.58 28.32
N ALA A 12 -5.41 1.16 27.13
CA ALA A 12 -4.94 2.54 26.98
C ALA A 12 -5.88 3.56 27.63
N ARG A 13 -7.20 3.33 27.61
CA ARG A 13 -8.20 4.22 28.25
C ARG A 13 -7.98 4.42 29.75
N GLY A 14 -7.34 3.47 30.44
CA GLY A 14 -7.04 3.56 31.87
C GLY A 14 -5.76 4.35 32.19
N LEU A 15 -4.98 4.75 31.20
CA LEU A 15 -3.71 5.46 31.41
C LEU A 15 -3.93 6.97 31.63
N ALA A 16 -2.92 7.64 32.17
CA ALA A 16 -2.92 9.10 32.24
C ALA A 16 -2.92 9.72 30.82
N PRO A 17 -3.52 10.92 30.63
CA PRO A 17 -3.71 11.50 29.30
C PRO A 17 -2.43 11.63 28.46
N ASP A 18 -1.31 12.01 29.09
CA ASP A 18 0.01 12.10 28.45
C ASP A 18 0.45 10.75 27.85
N ARG A 19 0.22 9.65 28.57
CA ARG A 19 0.53 8.29 28.11
C ARG A 19 -0.43 7.80 27.03
N GLN A 20 -1.69 8.21 27.08
CA GLN A 20 -2.64 7.92 26.00
C GLN A 20 -2.18 8.59 24.69
N ASP A 21 -1.76 9.85 24.76
CA ASP A 21 -1.27 10.60 23.61
C ASP A 21 0.03 10.01 23.04
N ASP A 22 0.93 9.53 23.91
CA ASP A 22 2.15 8.83 23.48
C ASP A 22 1.84 7.61 22.62
N ILE A 23 0.90 6.77 23.07
CA ILE A 23 0.45 5.58 22.33
C ILE A 23 -0.26 6.00 21.04
N ALA A 24 -1.14 7.00 21.11
CA ALA A 24 -1.88 7.49 19.95
C ALA A 24 -0.92 7.98 18.84
N ARG A 25 0.14 8.72 19.19
CA ARG A 25 1.14 9.17 18.22
C ARG A 25 1.84 8.01 17.51
N ILE A 26 2.14 6.91 18.21
CA ILE A 26 2.76 5.72 17.61
C ILE A 26 1.79 5.04 16.64
N VAL A 27 0.55 4.81 17.07
CA VAL A 27 -0.49 4.17 16.22
C VAL A 27 -0.75 5.00 14.96
N LEU A 28 -0.86 6.32 15.10
CA LEU A 28 -1.06 7.23 13.98
C LEU A 28 0.12 7.20 13.00
N ARG A 29 1.37 7.14 13.49
CA ARG A 29 2.56 7.02 12.64
C ARG A 29 2.53 5.73 11.82
N ILE A 30 2.26 4.59 12.45
CA ILE A 30 2.18 3.28 11.77
C ILE A 30 1.07 3.31 10.71
N ALA A 31 -0.09 3.88 11.05
CA ALA A 31 -1.20 4.01 10.10
C ALA A 31 -0.86 4.95 8.93
N GLU A 32 -0.05 5.99 9.15
CA GLU A 32 0.46 6.84 8.08
C GLU A 32 1.47 6.11 7.20
N GLU A 33 2.42 5.39 7.79
CA GLU A 33 3.41 4.58 7.07
C GLU A 33 2.75 3.51 6.19
N ALA A 34 1.71 2.83 6.71
CA ALA A 34 0.95 1.86 5.93
C ALA A 34 0.22 2.46 4.72
N ARG A 35 -0.03 3.78 4.71
CA ARG A 35 -0.61 4.49 3.57
C ARG A 35 0.43 5.05 2.62
N ARG A 36 1.72 5.05 2.98
CA ARG A 36 2.77 5.58 2.10
C ARG A 36 2.92 4.65 0.90
N PRO A 37 2.96 5.20 -0.34
CA PRO A 37 3.35 4.42 -1.49
C PRO A 37 4.71 3.75 -1.25
N ALA A 38 4.86 2.52 -1.72
CA ALA A 38 6.16 1.87 -1.73
C ALA A 38 7.14 2.73 -2.55
N ALA A 39 8.29 3.05 -1.94
CA ALA A 39 9.35 3.75 -2.65
C ALA A 39 9.96 2.78 -3.68
N LEU A 40 10.01 3.20 -4.94
CA LEU A 40 10.70 2.43 -5.97
C LEU A 40 12.21 2.55 -5.77
N THR A 41 12.90 1.42 -5.82
CA THR A 41 14.36 1.41 -5.88
C THR A 41 14.84 1.86 -7.25
N ALA A 42 16.13 2.19 -7.37
CA ALA A 42 16.72 2.51 -8.68
C ALA A 42 16.59 1.35 -9.69
N GLU A 43 16.62 0.11 -9.20
CA GLU A 43 16.41 -1.09 -10.02
C GLU A 43 14.96 -1.20 -10.50
N ASP A 44 13.99 -0.98 -9.61
CA ASP A 44 12.58 -0.96 -9.98
C ASP A 44 12.30 0.11 -11.05
N GLU A 45 12.83 1.33 -10.85
CA GLU A 45 12.69 2.42 -11.81
C GLU A 45 13.28 2.09 -13.18
N ALA A 46 14.44 1.44 -13.21
CA ALA A 46 15.07 0.99 -14.44
C ALA A 46 14.24 -0.09 -15.15
N SER A 47 13.64 -1.01 -14.40
CA SER A 47 12.79 -2.07 -14.95
C SER A 47 11.58 -1.53 -15.72
N PHE A 48 11.04 -0.38 -15.29
CA PHE A 48 9.88 0.25 -15.92
C PHE A 48 10.23 1.16 -17.10
N ALA A 49 11.51 1.47 -17.33
CA ALA A 49 11.93 2.47 -18.33
C ALA A 49 11.36 2.17 -19.72
N ILE A 50 11.40 0.90 -20.15
CA ILE A 50 10.90 0.46 -21.45
C ILE A 50 9.38 0.62 -21.54
N SER A 51 8.64 0.11 -20.55
CA SER A 51 7.17 0.18 -20.53
C SER A 51 6.67 1.64 -20.51
N ARG A 52 7.33 2.52 -19.76
CA ARG A 52 6.99 3.96 -19.75
C ARG A 52 7.26 4.63 -21.10
N SER A 53 8.36 4.28 -21.78
CA SER A 53 8.65 4.77 -23.14
C SER A 53 7.61 4.29 -24.17
N GLN A 54 7.14 3.05 -24.08
CA GLN A 54 6.05 2.52 -24.89
C GLN A 54 4.73 3.26 -24.61
N SER A 55 4.39 3.44 -23.33
CA SER A 55 3.20 4.19 -22.91
C SER A 55 3.20 5.62 -23.41
N ALA A 56 4.34 6.32 -23.39
CA ALA A 56 4.46 7.68 -23.91
C ALA A 56 4.21 7.76 -25.43
N ARG A 57 4.48 6.67 -26.15
CA ARG A 57 4.21 6.51 -27.59
C ARG A 57 2.82 5.94 -27.89
N GLY A 58 2.02 5.63 -26.87
CA GLY A 58 0.70 5.01 -27.03
C GLY A 58 0.75 3.53 -27.44
N GLU A 59 1.89 2.87 -27.27
CA GLU A 59 2.09 1.45 -27.60
C GLU A 59 1.49 0.56 -26.49
N PHE A 60 0.17 0.53 -26.39
CA PHE A 60 -0.57 -0.32 -25.46
C PHE A 60 -1.02 -1.62 -26.13
N ALA A 61 -1.22 -2.67 -25.32
CA ALA A 61 -1.91 -3.87 -25.78
C ALA A 61 -3.34 -3.53 -26.19
N THR A 62 -3.85 -4.18 -27.24
CA THR A 62 -5.27 -4.06 -27.62
C THR A 62 -6.15 -4.84 -26.65
N ASP A 63 -7.43 -4.51 -26.61
CA ASP A 63 -8.40 -5.20 -25.75
C ASP A 63 -8.45 -6.71 -26.00
N ASP A 64 -8.28 -7.16 -27.25
CA ASP A 64 -8.23 -8.58 -27.59
C ASP A 64 -7.02 -9.28 -26.97
N VAL A 65 -5.86 -8.62 -26.97
CA VAL A 65 -4.63 -9.14 -26.34
C VAL A 65 -4.82 -9.22 -24.82
N VAL A 66 -5.41 -8.18 -24.20
CA VAL A 66 -5.69 -8.17 -22.76
C VAL A 66 -6.66 -9.30 -22.37
N ARG A 67 -7.75 -9.49 -23.13
CA ARG A 67 -8.71 -10.59 -22.91
C ARG A 67 -8.05 -11.96 -23.01
N ALA A 68 -7.20 -12.17 -24.00
CA ALA A 68 -6.49 -13.45 -24.16
C ALA A 68 -5.56 -13.76 -22.98
N VAL A 69 -4.88 -12.74 -22.43
CA VAL A 69 -4.05 -12.89 -21.24
C VAL A 69 -4.88 -13.22 -20.00
N TRP A 70 -6.01 -12.53 -19.76
CA TRP A 70 -6.88 -12.83 -18.64
C TRP A 70 -7.48 -14.23 -18.70
N ALA A 71 -7.95 -14.65 -19.88
CA ALA A 71 -8.48 -16.00 -20.09
C ALA A 71 -7.46 -17.10 -19.76
N LYS A 72 -6.16 -16.89 -20.05
CA LYS A 72 -5.08 -17.82 -19.66
C LYS A 72 -5.00 -18.01 -18.14
N HIS A 73 -5.40 -17.01 -17.36
CA HIS A 73 -5.39 -17.04 -15.89
C HIS A 73 -6.77 -17.28 -15.27
N GLY A 74 -7.80 -17.55 -16.09
CA GLY A 74 -9.17 -17.79 -15.62
C GLY A 74 -9.87 -16.55 -15.06
N LEU A 75 -9.45 -15.36 -15.50
CA LEU A 75 -10.03 -14.06 -15.15
C LEU A 75 -10.99 -13.58 -16.25
#